data_AF-A0A2Z6MSA6-F1
#
_entry.id   AF-A0A2Z6MSA6-F1
#
_cell.length_a   1.000
_cell.length_b   1.000
_cell.length_c   1.000
_cell.angle_alpha   90.00
_cell.angle_beta   90.00
_cell.angle_gamma   90.00
#
_symmetry.space_group_name_H-M   'P 1'
#
loop_
_entity.id
_entity.type
_entity.pdbx_description
1 polymer ?
#
loop_
_entity_poly.entity_id
_entity_poly.type
_entity_poly.pdbx_seq_one_letter_code
_entity_poly.pdbx_strand_id
1 'polypeptide(L)'
;MGKHSKLFFLDTGNILLLDAGQHHTWSSNTASNAPSELYLKQDGNLVLRELQGTTILWQSFNFPTNTLLPNQPLTRHTNLVSSRSQSNHSAGFYKLFFDDNNVIRLDYDGPDVSSTYWPPSVLLPWQAGRYSYSELKLATKNFSNEIGRGGGGVVYKGTLPDQRHAAVKRLNEAQQGEGEFLAEVSIIGRLNHMNLIEMWGYCVEGKHRLLVYEYMENGSLAETLSSKTNILDWSKRYDIALGTSRVLAYLHEECLEWILHCDIKPQNILLDSNFQPKLADFGLSKLKSRNNLNNNSEFSMIRGTRGYMAPEWIFNLPITSKVDVYSYGVVLLEMITGKSPTMMNIEGDGGEVAYNGRLITWVREKKRSSSTYWVEEIMDPSMVNNCDLSKMEVLARVALDCVEEDKDIRPTMSQVVEMLQSCERDVE
;
A
#
# COMPACT_ATOMS: atom_id res chain seq x y z
N MET A 1 -43.11 11.61 -2.99
CA MET A 1 -44.01 12.41 -2.14
C MET A 1 -45.15 12.96 -2.99
N GLY A 2 -46.33 13.13 -2.41
CA GLY A 2 -47.49 13.65 -3.13
C GLY A 2 -47.39 15.16 -3.36
N LYS A 3 -48.06 15.64 -4.41
CA LYS A 3 -48.33 17.07 -4.60
C LYS A 3 -49.04 17.61 -3.35
N HIS A 4 -48.65 18.78 -2.84
CA HIS A 4 -49.22 19.46 -1.65
C HIS A 4 -48.78 18.99 -0.25
N SER A 5 -47.81 18.07 -0.12
CA SER A 5 -47.14 17.83 1.18
C SER A 5 -46.35 19.06 1.65
N LYS A 6 -46.25 19.27 2.97
CA LYS A 6 -45.53 20.41 3.57
C LYS A 6 -44.58 19.95 4.67
N LEU A 7 -43.37 20.49 4.66
CA LEU A 7 -42.37 20.32 5.71
C LEU A 7 -42.43 21.54 6.65
N PHE A 8 -42.53 21.30 7.95
CA PHE A 8 -42.59 22.32 8.98
C PHE A 8 -41.39 22.17 9.92
N PHE A 9 -40.83 23.31 10.32
CA PHE A 9 -39.84 23.39 11.39
C PHE A 9 -40.50 24.04 12.61
N LEU A 10 -40.47 23.36 13.76
CA LEU A 10 -41.08 23.82 15.00
C LEU A 10 -40.05 24.48 15.91
N ASP A 11 -40.52 25.43 16.74
CA ASP A 11 -39.71 26.11 17.76
C ASP A 11 -39.10 25.16 18.80
N THR A 12 -39.66 23.94 18.92
CA THR A 12 -39.13 22.88 19.79
C THR A 12 -37.87 22.20 19.23
N GLY A 13 -37.40 22.59 18.04
CA GLY A 13 -36.29 21.94 17.36
C GLY A 13 -36.70 20.61 16.71
N ASN A 14 -37.96 20.46 16.32
CA ASN A 14 -38.47 19.27 15.62
C ASN A 14 -38.84 19.61 14.17
N ILE A 15 -38.62 18.66 13.25
CA ILE A 15 -39.05 18.76 11.84
C ILE A 15 -40.25 17.84 11.67
N LEU A 16 -41.32 18.36 11.07
CA LEU A 16 -42.56 17.62 10.81
C LEU A 16 -42.87 17.60 9.32
N LEU A 17 -43.32 16.44 8.83
CA LEU A 17 -43.86 16.27 7.49
C LEU A 17 -45.36 15.99 7.56
N LEU A 18 -46.16 16.86 6.95
CA LEU A 18 -47.59 16.69 6.77
C LEU A 18 -47.93 16.29 5.33
N ASP A 19 -48.88 15.37 5.17
CA ASP A 19 -49.44 15.05 3.86
C ASP A 19 -50.39 16.14 3.33
N ALA A 20 -50.94 15.92 2.14
CA ALA A 20 -51.89 16.85 1.53
C ALA A 20 -53.18 17.03 2.37
N GLY A 21 -53.54 16.03 3.18
CA GLY A 21 -54.66 16.06 4.12
C GLY A 21 -54.32 16.63 5.50
N GLN A 22 -53.13 17.21 5.69
CA GLN A 22 -52.61 17.71 6.98
C GLN A 22 -52.39 16.63 8.05
N HIS A 23 -52.31 15.35 7.66
CA HIS A 23 -51.96 14.28 8.61
C HIS A 23 -50.45 14.21 8.81
N HIS A 24 -50.05 13.97 10.06
CA HIS A 24 -48.66 13.75 10.42
C HIS A 24 -48.16 12.42 9.84
N THR A 25 -47.15 12.50 8.96
CA THR A 25 -46.58 11.32 8.29
C THR A 25 -45.18 10.97 8.77
N TRP A 26 -44.40 11.95 9.24
CA TRP A 26 -43.05 11.74 9.73
C TRP A 26 -42.59 12.91 10.61
N SER A 27 -41.72 12.63 11.58
CA SER A 27 -40.97 13.65 12.31
C SER A 27 -39.51 13.26 12.52
N SER A 28 -38.63 14.24 12.72
CA SER A 28 -37.23 13.98 13.10
C SER A 28 -37.09 13.42 14.52
N ASN A 29 -38.15 13.46 15.34
CA ASN A 29 -38.15 13.09 16.75
C ASN A 29 -37.02 13.77 17.54
N THR A 30 -36.66 14.99 17.15
CA THR A 30 -35.66 15.81 17.82
C THR A 30 -36.33 16.81 18.76
N ALA A 31 -35.63 17.16 19.83
CA ALA A 31 -36.03 18.19 20.75
C ALA A 31 -34.78 18.93 21.24
N SER A 32 -34.84 20.26 21.28
CA SER A 32 -33.82 21.08 21.93
C SER A 32 -34.48 22.26 22.64
N ASN A 33 -33.91 22.64 23.78
CA ASN A 33 -34.30 23.83 24.52
C ASN A 33 -33.48 25.06 24.07
N ALA A 34 -32.46 24.87 23.22
CA ALA A 34 -31.66 25.94 22.65
C ALA A 34 -32.27 26.40 21.31
N PRO A 35 -32.08 27.68 20.93
CA PRO A 35 -32.43 28.15 19.59
C PRO A 35 -31.78 27.25 18.54
N SER A 36 -32.57 26.75 17.60
CA SER A 36 -32.14 25.79 16.59
C SER A 36 -32.35 26.36 15.18
N GLU A 37 -31.52 25.93 14.25
CA GLU A 37 -31.64 26.31 12.84
C GLU A 37 -31.57 25.08 11.94
N LEU A 38 -32.32 25.17 10.82
CA LEU A 38 -32.33 24.18 9.76
C LEU A 38 -31.69 24.81 8.51
N TYR A 39 -30.59 24.24 8.02
CA TYR A 39 -29.87 24.77 6.87
C TYR A 39 -29.42 23.68 5.91
N LEU A 40 -29.43 23.99 4.61
CA LEU A 40 -28.97 23.09 3.55
C LEU A 40 -27.53 23.43 3.17
N LYS A 41 -26.62 22.47 3.32
CA LYS A 41 -25.22 22.59 2.90
C LYS A 41 -25.08 22.49 1.38
N GLN A 42 -23.94 22.96 0.86
CA GLN A 42 -23.61 22.88 -0.57
C GLN A 42 -23.44 21.44 -1.08
N ASP A 43 -23.09 20.49 -0.21
CA ASP A 43 -23.02 19.06 -0.52
C ASP A 43 -24.42 18.40 -0.59
N GLY A 44 -25.49 19.15 -0.31
CA GLY A 44 -26.87 18.67 -0.29
C GLY A 44 -27.32 18.11 1.06
N ASN A 45 -26.48 18.15 2.10
CA ASN A 45 -26.84 17.72 3.44
C ASN A 45 -27.73 18.77 4.13
N LEU A 46 -28.97 18.40 4.47
CA LEU A 46 -29.88 19.23 5.25
C LEU A 46 -29.63 18.96 6.74
N VAL A 47 -29.19 19.97 7.48
CA VAL A 47 -28.71 19.83 8.85
C VAL A 47 -29.56 20.68 9.79
N LEU A 48 -30.05 20.04 10.85
CA LEU A 48 -30.64 20.68 12.01
C LEU A 48 -29.61 20.74 13.12
N ARG A 49 -29.32 21.94 13.63
CA ARG A 49 -28.35 22.14 14.72
C ARG A 49 -28.78 23.24 15.68
N GLU A 50 -28.13 23.27 16.84
CA GLU A 50 -28.26 24.37 17.79
C GLU A 50 -27.44 25.59 17.31
N LEU A 51 -27.99 26.79 17.43
CA LEU A 51 -27.40 28.04 16.90
C LEU A 51 -26.06 28.42 17.54
N GLN A 52 -25.89 28.10 18.83
CA GLN A 52 -24.72 28.52 19.62
C GLN A 52 -23.76 27.35 19.93
N GLY A 53 -23.93 26.21 19.24
CA GLY A 53 -23.14 25.01 19.48
C GLY A 53 -22.68 24.31 18.19
N THR A 54 -21.82 23.30 18.35
CA THR A 54 -21.45 22.38 17.27
C THR A 54 -22.36 21.14 17.22
N THR A 55 -23.37 21.08 18.07
CA THR A 55 -24.28 19.93 18.21
C THR A 55 -25.22 19.84 17.00
N ILE A 56 -25.08 18.77 16.23
CA ILE A 56 -26.03 18.41 15.17
C ILE A 56 -27.13 17.56 15.80
N LEU A 57 -28.37 18.06 15.75
CA LEU A 57 -29.55 17.36 16.26
C LEU A 57 -30.04 16.31 15.26
N TRP A 58 -30.01 16.64 13.97
CA TRP A 58 -30.40 15.74 12.88
C TRP A 58 -29.73 16.16 11.57
N GLN A 59 -29.47 15.20 10.68
CA GLN A 59 -29.00 15.50 9.31
C GLN A 59 -29.51 14.49 8.28
N SER A 60 -29.78 14.94 7.06
CA SER A 60 -30.34 14.10 6.00
C SER A 60 -29.38 12.99 5.55
N PHE A 61 -28.07 13.21 5.65
CA PHE A 61 -27.08 12.21 5.25
C PHE A 61 -27.12 10.92 6.08
N ASN A 62 -27.70 10.94 7.27
CA ASN A 62 -27.90 9.74 8.09
C ASN A 62 -29.06 8.85 7.58
N PHE A 63 -29.86 9.35 6.63
CA PHE A 63 -31.04 8.68 6.09
C PHE A 63 -31.02 8.68 4.54
N PRO A 64 -30.03 8.03 3.90
CA PRO A 64 -29.97 7.93 2.44
C PRO A 64 -31.21 7.27 1.86
N THR A 65 -31.64 7.73 0.68
CA THR A 65 -32.73 7.12 -0.09
C THR A 65 -32.16 6.15 -1.12
N ASN A 66 -32.37 6.38 -2.40
CA ASN A 66 -31.87 5.56 -3.51
C ASN A 66 -30.61 6.16 -4.17
N THR A 67 -30.03 7.21 -3.60
CA THR A 67 -28.91 7.94 -4.18
C THR A 67 -27.94 8.38 -3.10
N LEU A 68 -26.65 8.13 -3.30
CA LEU A 68 -25.57 8.72 -2.50
C LEU A 68 -25.20 10.08 -3.09
N LEU A 69 -25.15 11.08 -2.21
CA LEU A 69 -24.65 12.40 -2.57
C LEU A 69 -23.13 12.48 -2.37
N PRO A 70 -22.41 13.38 -3.08
CA PRO A 70 -20.99 13.60 -2.86
C PRO A 70 -20.68 13.85 -1.38
N ASN A 71 -19.62 13.22 -0.88
CA ASN A 71 -19.18 13.27 0.53
C ASN A 71 -20.15 12.67 1.55
N GLN A 72 -21.28 12.07 1.14
CA GLN A 72 -22.16 11.35 2.04
C GLN A 72 -21.49 10.04 2.50
N PRO A 73 -21.27 9.83 3.81
CA PRO A 73 -20.70 8.58 4.30
C PRO A 73 -21.69 7.42 4.12
N LEU A 74 -21.27 6.37 3.41
CA LEU A 74 -21.95 5.06 3.44
C LEU A 74 -21.27 4.20 4.50
N THR A 75 -21.97 3.93 5.60
CA THR A 75 -21.51 3.13 6.73
C THR A 75 -22.27 1.81 6.83
N ARG A 76 -21.83 0.90 7.72
CA ARG A 76 -22.56 -0.35 8.00
C ARG A 76 -23.98 -0.18 8.54
N HIS A 77 -24.32 1.03 9.01
CA HIS A 77 -25.62 1.33 9.58
C HIS A 77 -26.55 2.05 8.59
N THR A 78 -26.04 2.39 7.41
CA THR A 78 -26.80 3.08 6.37
C THR A 78 -27.11 2.13 5.23
N ASN A 79 -28.33 2.22 4.72
CA ASN A 79 -28.80 1.42 3.59
C ASN A 79 -29.34 2.36 2.52
N LEU A 80 -28.99 2.13 1.27
CA LEU A 80 -29.69 2.76 0.16
C LEU A 80 -30.82 1.84 -0.26
N VAL A 81 -32.03 2.38 -0.32
CA VAL A 81 -33.22 1.63 -0.71
C VAL A 81 -33.74 2.21 -2.02
N SER A 82 -33.90 1.35 -3.02
CA SER A 82 -34.49 1.72 -4.30
C SER A 82 -35.88 2.34 -4.15
N SER A 83 -36.32 3.12 -5.15
CA SER A 83 -37.73 3.50 -5.27
C SER A 83 -38.55 2.31 -5.80
N ARG A 84 -39.83 2.22 -5.42
CA ARG A 84 -40.74 1.19 -5.91
C ARG A 84 -40.94 1.26 -7.42
N SER A 85 -41.00 2.46 -7.99
CA SER A 85 -41.02 2.69 -9.44
C SER A 85 -40.55 4.11 -9.77
N GLN A 86 -40.48 4.46 -11.06
CA GLN A 86 -40.10 5.81 -11.50
C GLN A 86 -41.08 6.91 -11.01
N SER A 87 -42.35 6.56 -10.82
CA SER A 87 -43.39 7.47 -10.31
C SER A 87 -43.71 7.26 -8.82
N ASN A 88 -43.32 6.13 -8.24
CA ASN A 88 -43.53 5.79 -6.84
C ASN A 88 -42.22 5.73 -6.07
N HIS A 89 -41.93 6.80 -5.33
CA HIS A 89 -40.74 6.97 -4.50
C HIS A 89 -40.83 6.31 -3.11
N SER A 90 -41.84 5.46 -2.85
CA SER A 90 -41.82 4.61 -1.65
C SER A 90 -40.65 3.62 -1.71
N ALA A 91 -40.28 3.04 -0.57
CA ALA A 91 -39.28 1.98 -0.51
C ALA A 91 -39.61 0.85 -1.51
N GLY A 92 -38.64 0.54 -2.37
CA GLY A 92 -38.66 -0.53 -3.34
C GLY A 92 -38.16 -1.84 -2.76
N PHE A 93 -37.79 -2.78 -3.63
CA PHE A 93 -37.37 -4.12 -3.25
C PHE A 93 -35.84 -4.27 -3.18
N TYR A 94 -35.08 -3.37 -3.80
CA TYR A 94 -33.62 -3.44 -3.77
C TYR A 94 -33.04 -2.60 -2.63
N LYS A 95 -32.08 -3.18 -1.92
CA LYS A 95 -31.34 -2.57 -0.81
C LYS A 95 -29.84 -2.73 -1.01
N LEU A 96 -29.10 -1.63 -1.07
CA LEU A 96 -27.63 -1.60 -1.10
C LEU A 96 -27.09 -1.25 0.29
N PHE A 97 -26.25 -2.09 0.88
CA PHE A 97 -25.72 -1.92 2.24
C PHE A 97 -24.40 -2.65 2.45
N PHE A 98 -23.71 -2.41 3.56
CA PHE A 98 -22.58 -3.24 3.99
C PHE A 98 -23.07 -4.36 4.91
N ASP A 99 -22.69 -5.60 4.63
CA ASP A 99 -22.93 -6.74 5.52
C ASP A 99 -21.95 -6.77 6.71
N ASP A 100 -22.10 -7.77 7.59
CA ASP A 100 -21.23 -7.95 8.76
C ASP A 100 -19.78 -8.33 8.41
N ASN A 101 -19.50 -8.65 7.13
CA ASN A 101 -18.17 -8.94 6.60
C ASN A 101 -17.57 -7.73 5.85
N ASN A 102 -18.15 -6.53 6.00
CA ASN A 102 -17.75 -5.31 5.29
C ASN A 102 -17.79 -5.45 3.76
N VAL A 103 -18.72 -6.26 3.24
CA VAL A 103 -18.98 -6.42 1.81
C VAL A 103 -20.20 -5.59 1.45
N ILE A 104 -20.09 -4.76 0.41
CA ILE A 104 -21.26 -4.09 -0.17
C ILE A 104 -22.13 -5.17 -0.81
N ARG A 105 -23.38 -5.26 -0.37
CA ARG A 105 -24.40 -6.15 -0.92
C ARG A 105 -25.55 -5.35 -1.49
N LEU A 106 -26.03 -5.83 -2.62
CA LEU A 106 -27.33 -5.47 -3.19
C LEU A 106 -28.25 -6.67 -2.98
N ASP A 107 -29.21 -6.55 -2.07
CA ASP A 107 -30.24 -7.56 -1.86
C ASP A 107 -31.51 -7.16 -2.60
N TYR A 108 -32.19 -8.17 -3.15
CA TYR A 108 -33.56 -8.08 -3.62
C TYR A 108 -34.47 -8.73 -2.58
N ASP A 109 -35.39 -7.96 -2.02
CA ASP A 109 -36.38 -8.39 -1.04
C ASP A 109 -37.78 -8.15 -1.61
N GLY A 110 -38.19 -9.04 -2.51
CA GLY A 110 -39.47 -8.98 -3.21
C GLY A 110 -40.61 -9.67 -2.45
N PRO A 111 -41.85 -9.57 -2.95
CA PRO A 111 -43.02 -10.16 -2.28
C PRO A 111 -42.97 -11.70 -2.23
N ASP A 112 -42.38 -12.34 -3.23
CA ASP A 112 -42.36 -13.80 -3.36
C ASP A 112 -41.02 -14.43 -2.94
N VAL A 113 -39.92 -13.69 -3.09
CA VAL A 113 -38.56 -14.19 -2.85
C VAL A 113 -37.65 -13.09 -2.33
N SER A 114 -36.70 -13.49 -1.50
CA SER A 114 -35.59 -12.65 -1.06
C SER A 114 -34.28 -13.33 -1.42
N SER A 115 -33.36 -12.59 -2.05
CA SER A 115 -32.05 -13.10 -2.48
C SER A 115 -31.00 -11.99 -2.56
N THR A 116 -29.75 -12.36 -2.34
CA THR A 116 -28.62 -11.48 -2.67
C THR A 116 -28.48 -11.40 -4.17
N TYR A 117 -28.68 -10.20 -4.71
CA TYR A 117 -28.55 -9.90 -6.13
C TYR A 117 -27.09 -9.66 -6.51
N TRP A 118 -26.34 -8.96 -5.68
CA TRP A 118 -24.90 -8.72 -5.87
C TRP A 118 -24.15 -8.65 -4.52
N PRO A 119 -22.91 -9.15 -4.41
CA PRO A 119 -22.19 -9.93 -5.43
C PRO A 119 -22.90 -11.25 -5.74
N PRO A 120 -22.71 -11.84 -6.94
CA PRO A 120 -23.31 -13.12 -7.30
C PRO A 120 -22.99 -14.17 -6.23
N SER A 121 -24.00 -14.88 -5.74
CA SER A 121 -23.83 -15.91 -4.70
C SER A 121 -22.92 -17.07 -5.12
N VAL A 122 -22.69 -17.22 -6.42
CA VAL A 122 -21.75 -18.19 -7.02
C VAL A 122 -20.28 -17.73 -6.95
N LEU A 123 -20.01 -16.43 -6.78
CA LEU A 123 -18.67 -15.92 -6.58
C LEU A 123 -18.31 -16.11 -5.10
N LEU A 124 -17.44 -17.07 -4.85
CA LEU A 124 -16.92 -17.32 -3.52
C LEU A 124 -16.05 -16.12 -3.11
N PRO A 125 -16.04 -15.70 -1.83
CA PRO A 125 -15.30 -14.51 -1.40
C PRO A 125 -13.87 -14.45 -1.92
N TRP A 126 -13.16 -15.59 -1.94
CA TRP A 126 -11.76 -15.65 -2.39
C TRP A 126 -11.60 -15.48 -3.90
N GLN A 127 -12.63 -15.82 -4.69
CA GLN A 127 -12.66 -15.53 -6.13
C GLN A 127 -12.80 -14.02 -6.40
N ALA A 128 -13.26 -13.25 -5.39
CA ALA A 128 -13.24 -11.79 -5.37
C ALA A 128 -12.05 -11.22 -4.56
N GLY A 129 -11.03 -12.03 -4.26
CA GLY A 129 -9.85 -11.62 -3.50
C GLY A 129 -10.09 -11.36 -2.00
N ARG A 130 -11.20 -11.86 -1.44
CA ARG A 130 -11.52 -11.74 0.00
C ARG A 130 -11.49 -13.09 0.70
N TYR A 131 -10.78 -13.17 1.82
CA TYR A 131 -10.72 -14.37 2.64
C TYR A 131 -11.27 -14.08 4.04
N SER A 132 -11.99 -15.03 4.61
CA SER A 132 -12.33 -15.01 6.04
C SER A 132 -11.11 -15.37 6.90
N TYR A 133 -11.11 -14.93 8.16
CA TYR A 133 -10.05 -15.26 9.09
C TYR A 133 -9.96 -16.76 9.33
N SER A 134 -11.12 -17.44 9.40
CA SER A 134 -11.19 -18.89 9.59
C SER A 134 -10.56 -19.67 8.43
N GLU A 135 -10.78 -19.24 7.18
CA GLU A 135 -10.14 -19.84 6.01
C GLU A 135 -8.63 -19.68 6.03
N LEU A 136 -8.11 -18.47 6.30
CA LEU A 136 -6.67 -18.24 6.35
C LEU A 136 -6.01 -18.94 7.53
N LYS A 137 -6.71 -19.02 8.67
CA LYS A 137 -6.25 -19.80 9.83
C LYS A 137 -6.15 -21.28 9.48
N LEU A 138 -7.10 -21.85 8.74
CA LEU A 138 -7.03 -23.24 8.27
C LEU A 138 -5.90 -23.43 7.25
N ALA A 139 -5.81 -22.56 6.24
CA ALA A 139 -4.80 -22.62 5.18
C ALA A 139 -3.36 -22.57 5.72
N THR A 140 -3.14 -21.82 6.79
CA THR A 140 -1.85 -21.67 7.48
C THR A 140 -1.65 -22.68 8.62
N LYS A 141 -2.54 -23.67 8.77
CA LYS A 141 -2.54 -24.66 9.85
C LYS A 141 -2.39 -24.00 11.23
N ASN A 142 -3.28 -23.08 11.53
CA ASN A 142 -3.28 -22.21 12.71
C ASN A 142 -2.04 -21.31 12.83
N PHE A 143 -1.59 -20.71 11.72
CA PHE A 143 -0.42 -19.84 11.68
C PHE A 143 0.85 -20.51 12.24
N SER A 144 1.10 -21.77 11.86
CA SER A 144 2.17 -22.60 12.45
C SER A 144 3.51 -22.48 11.73
N ASN A 145 3.53 -22.14 10.44
CA ASN A 145 4.75 -22.02 9.64
C ASN A 145 5.06 -20.54 9.36
N GLU A 146 5.79 -19.91 10.28
CA GLU A 146 6.30 -18.55 10.12
C GLU A 146 7.48 -18.53 9.16
N ILE A 147 7.39 -17.68 8.13
CA ILE A 147 8.43 -17.50 7.11
C ILE A 147 9.06 -16.10 7.15
N GLY A 148 8.53 -15.19 7.97
CA GLY A 148 9.10 -13.86 8.14
C GLY A 148 8.39 -13.07 9.22
N ARG A 149 9.13 -12.15 9.86
CA ARG A 149 8.60 -11.26 10.90
C ARG A 149 9.29 -9.91 10.82
N GLY A 150 8.50 -8.84 10.83
CA GLY A 150 8.98 -7.47 10.74
C GLY A 150 8.09 -6.48 11.50
N GLY A 151 8.38 -5.19 11.33
CA GLY A 151 7.63 -4.10 11.98
C GLY A 151 6.14 -4.08 11.62
N GLY A 152 5.79 -4.50 10.41
CA GLY A 152 4.41 -4.53 9.94
C GLY A 152 3.61 -5.78 10.33
N GLY A 153 4.25 -6.84 10.85
CA GLY A 153 3.56 -8.06 11.26
C GLY A 153 4.35 -9.33 11.01
N VAL A 154 3.63 -10.45 10.93
CA VAL A 154 4.19 -11.80 10.76
C VAL A 154 3.64 -12.44 9.50
N VAL A 155 4.52 -13.07 8.72
CA VAL A 155 4.19 -13.75 7.47
C VAL A 155 4.23 -15.25 7.68
N TYR A 156 3.18 -15.94 7.26
CA TYR A 156 3.03 -17.38 7.38
C TYR A 156 2.88 -18.03 6.01
N LYS A 157 3.50 -19.19 5.81
CA LYS A 157 3.22 -20.02 4.64
C LYS A 157 1.90 -20.75 4.83
N GLY A 158 1.04 -20.71 3.82
CA GLY A 158 -0.21 -21.45 3.79
C GLY A 158 -0.44 -22.13 2.44
N THR A 159 -1.36 -23.10 2.43
CA THR A 159 -1.89 -23.70 1.20
C THR A 159 -3.36 -23.33 1.10
N LEU A 160 -3.72 -22.58 0.06
CA LEU A 160 -5.09 -22.15 -0.19
C LEU A 160 -5.98 -23.33 -0.66
N PRO A 161 -7.32 -23.20 -0.64
CA PRO A 161 -8.23 -24.27 -1.06
C PRO A 161 -7.98 -24.78 -2.49
N ASP A 162 -7.54 -23.88 -3.38
CA ASP A 162 -7.17 -24.17 -4.76
C ASP A 162 -5.75 -24.73 -4.94
N GLN A 163 -5.13 -25.17 -3.84
CA GLN A 163 -3.78 -25.76 -3.77
C GLN A 163 -2.61 -24.79 -4.02
N ARG A 164 -2.86 -23.50 -4.24
CA ARG A 164 -1.78 -22.53 -4.37
C ARG A 164 -1.07 -22.32 -3.03
N HIS A 165 0.26 -22.27 -3.05
CA HIS A 165 1.05 -21.85 -1.90
C HIS A 165 1.02 -20.33 -1.78
N ALA A 166 0.61 -19.83 -0.62
CA ALA A 166 0.48 -18.41 -0.35
C ALA A 166 1.36 -17.97 0.83
N ALA A 167 1.81 -16.73 0.77
CA ALA A 167 2.37 -16.01 1.91
C ALA A 167 1.27 -15.15 2.53
N VAL A 168 0.85 -15.52 3.76
CA VAL A 168 -0.21 -14.84 4.50
C VAL A 168 0.42 -13.92 5.53
N LYS A 169 0.44 -12.61 5.25
CA LYS A 169 0.93 -11.57 6.16
C LYS A 169 -0.19 -11.17 7.11
N ARG A 170 -0.04 -11.46 8.40
CA ARG A 170 -0.92 -11.00 9.47
C ARG A 170 -0.33 -9.72 10.07
N LEU A 171 -1.03 -8.61 9.89
CA LEU A 171 -0.59 -7.30 10.38
C LEU A 171 -0.83 -7.17 11.89
N ASN A 172 -0.07 -6.29 12.52
CA ASN A 172 -0.21 -5.98 13.94
C ASN A 172 -1.58 -5.32 14.23
N GLU A 173 -2.25 -5.71 15.32
CA GLU A 173 -3.60 -5.23 15.68
C GLU A 173 -3.63 -3.75 16.18
N ALA A 174 -2.50 -3.04 16.11
CA ALA A 174 -2.38 -1.64 16.53
C ALA A 174 -2.87 -0.66 15.45
N GLN A 175 -3.15 0.60 15.82
CA GLN A 175 -3.59 1.66 14.87
C GLN A 175 -2.66 1.81 13.65
N GLN A 176 -1.37 1.55 13.81
CA GLN A 176 -0.41 1.57 12.71
C GLN A 176 -0.70 0.50 11.64
N GLY A 177 -1.15 -0.69 12.05
CA GLY A 177 -1.45 -1.80 11.14
C GLY A 177 -2.62 -1.53 10.20
N GLU A 178 -3.59 -0.69 10.59
CA GLU A 178 -4.68 -0.27 9.71
C GLU A 178 -4.17 0.64 8.58
N GLY A 179 -3.25 1.56 8.89
CA GLY A 179 -2.64 2.43 7.90
C GLY A 179 -1.82 1.66 6.87
N GLU A 180 -0.99 0.71 7.35
CA GLU A 180 -0.20 -0.18 6.49
C GLU A 180 -1.10 -1.10 5.64
N PHE A 181 -2.18 -1.63 6.24
CA PHE A 181 -3.18 -2.43 5.51
C PHE A 181 -3.81 -1.66 4.35
N LEU A 182 -4.29 -0.44 4.63
CA LEU A 182 -4.90 0.40 3.62
C LEU A 182 -3.92 0.83 2.53
N ALA A 183 -2.67 1.14 2.90
CA ALA A 183 -1.61 1.44 1.95
C ALA A 183 -1.36 0.25 1.01
N GLU A 184 -1.16 -0.96 1.55
CA GLU A 184 -0.94 -2.15 0.73
C GLU A 184 -2.16 -2.41 -0.18
N VAL A 185 -3.38 -2.55 0.36
CA VAL A 185 -4.57 -2.89 -0.45
C VAL A 185 -4.91 -1.82 -1.50
N SER A 186 -4.69 -0.53 -1.22
CA SER A 186 -5.00 0.55 -2.17
C SER A 186 -3.97 0.69 -3.29
N ILE A 187 -2.71 0.36 -3.01
CA ILE A 187 -1.60 0.45 -3.96
C ILE A 187 -1.44 -0.89 -4.69
N ILE A 188 -0.94 -1.93 -4.02
CA ILE A 188 -0.53 -3.18 -4.66
C ILE A 188 -1.68 -3.93 -5.31
N GLY A 189 -2.89 -3.80 -4.75
CA GLY A 189 -4.10 -4.43 -5.28
C GLY A 189 -4.54 -3.92 -6.67
N ARG A 190 -3.90 -2.87 -7.20
CA ARG A 190 -4.19 -2.28 -8.52
C ARG A 190 -3.00 -2.33 -9.48
N LEU A 191 -1.86 -2.84 -9.04
CA LEU A 191 -0.63 -2.86 -9.83
C LEU A 191 -0.41 -4.24 -10.42
N ASN A 192 0.20 -4.27 -11.61
CA ASN A 192 0.61 -5.52 -12.24
C ASN A 192 1.92 -5.30 -13.00
N HIS A 193 2.99 -5.96 -12.53
CA HIS A 193 4.30 -5.88 -13.14
C HIS A 193 5.07 -7.17 -12.83
N MET A 194 5.88 -7.66 -13.78
CA MET A 194 6.57 -8.96 -13.67
C MET A 194 7.50 -9.05 -12.45
N ASN A 195 8.17 -7.95 -12.09
CA ASN A 195 9.06 -7.84 -10.93
C ASN A 195 8.38 -7.26 -9.67
N LEU A 196 7.06 -7.36 -9.58
CA LEU A 196 6.27 -6.92 -8.42
C LEU A 196 5.58 -8.14 -7.79
N ILE A 197 5.48 -8.15 -6.46
CA ILE A 197 4.76 -9.22 -5.75
C ILE A 197 3.26 -9.14 -6.05
N GLU A 198 2.66 -10.27 -6.40
CA GLU A 198 1.23 -10.36 -6.67
C GLU A 198 0.44 -10.55 -5.37
N MET A 199 -0.52 -9.65 -5.12
CA MET A 199 -1.53 -9.82 -4.07
C MET A 199 -2.71 -10.60 -4.64
N TRP A 200 -2.96 -11.78 -4.07
CA TRP A 200 -4.14 -12.59 -4.41
C TRP A 200 -5.39 -12.22 -3.60
N GLY A 201 -5.22 -11.54 -2.47
CA GLY A 201 -6.35 -11.03 -1.71
C GLY A 201 -6.02 -10.57 -0.29
N TYR A 202 -7.07 -10.40 0.51
CA TYR A 202 -6.98 -9.89 1.88
C TYR A 202 -8.11 -10.39 2.78
N CYS A 203 -7.95 -10.20 4.09
CA CYS A 203 -8.95 -10.45 5.12
C CYS A 203 -9.13 -9.21 5.99
N VAL A 204 -10.39 -8.78 6.16
CA VAL A 204 -10.82 -7.68 7.04
C VAL A 204 -11.98 -8.18 7.90
N GLU A 205 -11.65 -8.77 9.05
CA GLU A 205 -12.64 -9.36 9.96
C GLU A 205 -12.37 -8.93 11.40
N GLY A 206 -13.24 -8.07 11.96
CA GLY A 206 -13.04 -7.49 13.29
C GLY A 206 -11.68 -6.78 13.39
N LYS A 207 -10.82 -7.27 14.31
CA LYS A 207 -9.45 -6.77 14.51
C LYS A 207 -8.41 -7.41 13.58
N HIS A 208 -8.81 -8.40 12.79
CA HIS A 208 -7.90 -9.14 11.93
C HIS A 208 -7.73 -8.40 10.60
N ARG A 209 -6.46 -8.11 10.28
CA ARG A 209 -6.00 -7.58 9.00
C ARG A 209 -4.95 -8.54 8.46
N LEU A 210 -5.27 -9.21 7.37
CA LEU A 210 -4.35 -10.13 6.72
C LEU A 210 -4.30 -9.85 5.23
N LEU A 211 -3.13 -10.07 4.64
CA LEU A 211 -2.85 -9.93 3.22
C LEU A 211 -2.35 -11.27 2.70
N VAL A 212 -2.78 -11.64 1.50
CA VAL A 212 -2.49 -12.91 0.86
C VAL A 212 -1.71 -12.64 -0.41
N TYR A 213 -0.45 -13.06 -0.42
CA TYR A 213 0.48 -12.91 -1.52
C TYR A 213 0.82 -14.27 -2.13
N GLU A 214 1.31 -14.24 -3.37
CA GLU A 214 2.05 -15.38 -3.92
C GLU A 214 3.25 -15.74 -3.01
N TYR A 215 3.57 -17.03 -2.93
CA TYR A 215 4.70 -17.52 -2.13
C TYR A 215 6.00 -17.51 -2.95
N MET A 216 7.08 -17.04 -2.34
CA MET A 216 8.40 -16.91 -2.97
C MET A 216 9.32 -18.03 -2.49
N GLU A 217 9.73 -18.93 -3.38
CA GLU A 217 10.46 -20.16 -3.01
C GLU A 217 11.85 -19.91 -2.43
N ASN A 218 12.55 -18.88 -2.91
CA ASN A 218 13.91 -18.55 -2.50
C ASN A 218 13.96 -17.46 -1.41
N GLY A 219 12.80 -17.10 -0.85
CA GLY A 219 12.72 -16.13 0.25
C GLY A 219 13.15 -14.72 -0.19
N SER A 220 13.79 -14.00 0.71
CA SER A 220 14.29 -12.64 0.46
C SER A 220 15.72 -12.62 -0.09
N LEU A 221 16.07 -11.54 -0.79
CA LEU A 221 17.44 -11.27 -1.21
C LEU A 221 18.38 -11.20 -0.01
N ALA A 222 17.95 -10.64 1.12
CA ALA A 222 18.74 -10.61 2.36
C ALA A 222 19.17 -12.01 2.83
N GLU A 223 18.22 -12.95 2.88
CA GLU A 223 18.50 -14.34 3.29
C GLU A 223 19.47 -15.00 2.32
N THR A 224 19.27 -14.78 1.02
CA THR A 224 20.10 -15.38 -0.01
C THR A 224 21.53 -14.81 -0.01
N LEU A 225 21.70 -13.50 0.17
CA LEU A 225 23.02 -12.86 0.30
C LEU A 225 23.78 -13.35 1.54
N SER A 226 23.07 -13.66 2.63
CA SER A 226 23.68 -14.21 3.85
C SER A 226 23.94 -15.72 3.80
N SER A 227 23.40 -16.41 2.78
CA SER A 227 23.43 -17.87 2.68
C SER A 227 24.82 -18.38 2.30
N LYS A 228 25.29 -19.39 3.05
CA LYS A 228 26.54 -20.10 2.74
C LYS A 228 26.35 -21.27 1.75
N THR A 229 25.11 -21.66 1.49
CA THR A 229 24.78 -22.86 0.68
C THR A 229 24.17 -22.51 -0.67
N ASN A 230 23.41 -21.42 -0.76
CA ASN A 230 22.80 -20.93 -2.00
C ASN A 230 23.48 -19.62 -2.43
N ILE A 231 24.72 -19.72 -2.87
CA ILE A 231 25.52 -18.56 -3.28
C ILE A 231 24.91 -17.97 -4.56
N LEU A 232 24.51 -16.70 -4.51
CA LEU A 232 24.15 -15.92 -5.70
C LEU A 232 25.42 -15.59 -6.47
N ASP A 233 25.55 -16.21 -7.64
CA ASP A 233 26.53 -15.82 -8.65
C ASP A 233 26.27 -14.39 -9.15
N TRP A 234 27.28 -13.82 -9.82
CA TRP A 234 27.22 -12.44 -10.28
C TRP A 234 26.07 -12.23 -11.29
N SER A 235 25.78 -13.22 -12.14
CA SER A 235 24.76 -13.12 -13.19
C SER A 235 23.39 -12.93 -12.57
N LYS A 236 23.03 -13.76 -11.57
CA LYS A 236 21.78 -13.61 -10.83
C LYS A 236 21.71 -12.29 -10.08
N ARG A 237 22.82 -11.83 -9.47
CA ARG A 237 22.84 -10.50 -8.82
C ARG A 237 22.58 -9.39 -9.82
N TYR A 238 23.14 -9.48 -11.04
CA TYR A 238 22.88 -8.51 -12.10
C TYR A 238 21.42 -8.54 -12.56
N ASP A 239 20.85 -9.72 -12.78
CA ASP A 239 19.44 -9.90 -13.15
C ASP A 239 18.50 -9.35 -12.07
N ILE A 240 18.83 -9.57 -10.80
CA ILE A 240 18.09 -9.03 -9.64
C ILE A 240 18.17 -7.49 -9.62
N ALA A 241 19.35 -6.91 -9.86
CA ALA A 241 19.53 -5.46 -9.95
C ALA A 241 18.65 -4.87 -11.06
N LEU A 242 18.68 -5.49 -12.24
CA LEU A 242 17.95 -5.04 -13.41
C LEU A 242 16.43 -5.19 -13.21
N GLY A 243 15.95 -6.35 -12.77
CA GLY A 243 14.53 -6.57 -12.49
C GLY A 243 13.97 -5.63 -11.42
N THR A 244 14.75 -5.37 -10.36
CA THR A 244 14.36 -4.39 -9.33
C THR A 244 14.31 -2.96 -9.88
N SER A 245 15.24 -2.58 -10.77
CA SER A 245 15.19 -1.26 -11.40
C SER A 245 13.96 -1.06 -12.30
N ARG A 246 13.53 -2.11 -13.01
CA ARG A 246 12.33 -2.08 -13.87
C ARG A 246 11.05 -1.82 -13.09
N VAL A 247 10.82 -2.53 -11.99
CA VAL A 247 9.62 -2.30 -11.16
C VAL A 247 9.64 -0.90 -10.53
N LEU A 248 10.81 -0.40 -10.11
CA LEU A 248 10.91 0.95 -9.58
C LEU A 248 10.64 2.02 -10.66
N ALA A 249 11.13 1.85 -11.89
CA ALA A 249 10.78 2.71 -13.02
C ALA A 249 9.27 2.72 -13.28
N TYR A 250 8.65 1.54 -13.29
CA TYR A 250 7.19 1.41 -13.43
C TYR A 250 6.43 2.19 -12.34
N LEU A 251 6.81 2.06 -11.07
CA LEU A 251 6.16 2.74 -9.94
C LEU A 251 6.31 4.26 -9.99
N HIS A 252 7.48 4.75 -10.40
CA HIS A 252 7.82 6.17 -10.38
C HIS A 252 7.34 6.91 -11.62
N GLU A 253 7.35 6.26 -12.77
CA GLU A 253 7.30 6.94 -14.07
C GLU A 253 6.08 6.52 -14.90
N GLU A 254 5.65 5.26 -14.84
CA GLU A 254 4.56 4.72 -15.66
C GLU A 254 3.18 4.72 -14.96
N CYS A 255 3.14 4.61 -13.63
CA CYS A 255 1.89 4.63 -12.88
C CYS A 255 1.17 5.99 -12.93
N LEU A 256 -0.17 5.98 -12.97
CA LEU A 256 -0.99 7.20 -13.02
C LEU A 256 -0.70 8.16 -11.85
N GLU A 257 -0.55 7.60 -10.66
CA GLU A 257 -0.10 8.30 -9.45
C GLU A 257 1.36 7.95 -9.21
N TRP A 258 2.14 8.89 -8.69
CA TRP A 258 3.51 8.59 -8.27
C TRP A 258 3.47 7.74 -7.00
N ILE A 259 4.06 6.55 -7.07
CA ILE A 259 4.14 5.63 -5.94
C ILE A 259 5.58 5.64 -5.41
N LEU A 260 5.76 6.17 -4.21
CA LEU A 260 7.04 6.12 -3.49
C LEU A 260 7.02 4.90 -2.57
N HIS A 261 7.95 3.97 -2.74
CA HIS A 261 8.01 2.76 -1.93
C HIS A 261 8.42 3.07 -0.48
N CYS A 262 9.43 3.92 -0.30
CA CYS A 262 10.00 4.43 0.96
C CYS A 262 10.70 3.41 1.87
N ASP A 263 10.72 2.12 1.51
CA ASP A 263 11.41 1.07 2.27
C ASP A 263 12.10 0.04 1.37
N ILE A 264 12.85 0.50 0.36
CA ILE A 264 13.65 -0.39 -0.50
C ILE A 264 14.85 -0.93 0.28
N LYS A 265 14.95 -2.26 0.38
CA LYS A 265 16.00 -2.99 1.08
C LYS A 265 16.00 -4.47 0.66
N PRO A 266 17.06 -5.25 0.91
CA PRO A 266 17.13 -6.65 0.47
C PRO A 266 16.07 -7.56 1.12
N GLN A 267 15.53 -7.21 2.29
CA GLN A 267 14.46 -7.97 2.94
C GLN A 267 13.11 -7.85 2.18
N ASN A 268 12.94 -6.77 1.41
CA ASN A 268 11.71 -6.46 0.68
C ASN A 268 11.80 -6.84 -0.81
N ILE A 269 12.94 -7.36 -1.27
CA ILE A 269 13.12 -7.91 -2.62
C ILE A 269 13.07 -9.43 -2.47
N LEU A 270 11.95 -10.03 -2.82
CA LEU A 270 11.74 -11.48 -2.74
C LEU A 270 12.15 -12.17 -4.04
N LEU A 271 12.47 -13.45 -3.97
CA LEU A 271 12.97 -14.23 -5.08
C LEU A 271 12.08 -15.45 -5.33
N ASP A 272 11.58 -15.56 -6.56
CA ASP A 272 10.84 -16.75 -7.00
C ASP A 272 11.77 -17.95 -7.19
N SER A 273 11.20 -19.11 -7.54
CA SER A 273 11.95 -20.34 -7.83
C SER A 273 13.10 -20.19 -8.86
N ASN A 274 13.03 -19.22 -9.76
CA ASN A 274 14.03 -18.93 -10.79
C ASN A 274 14.98 -17.78 -10.42
N PHE A 275 14.96 -17.34 -9.16
CA PHE A 275 15.73 -16.19 -8.66
C PHE A 275 15.36 -14.86 -9.33
N GLN A 276 14.16 -14.75 -9.90
CA GLN A 276 13.67 -13.48 -10.42
C GLN A 276 13.17 -12.59 -9.27
N PRO A 277 13.50 -11.30 -9.27
CA PRO A 277 13.12 -10.41 -8.17
C PRO A 277 11.65 -10.00 -8.25
N LYS A 278 11.00 -9.98 -7.08
CA LYS A 278 9.67 -9.42 -6.86
C LYS A 278 9.73 -8.45 -5.67
N LEU A 279 9.52 -7.16 -5.95
CA LEU A 279 9.46 -6.14 -4.93
C LEU A 279 8.19 -6.29 -4.10
N ALA A 280 8.32 -6.27 -2.77
CA ALA A 280 7.26 -6.49 -1.81
C ALA A 280 7.28 -5.43 -0.68
N ASP A 281 6.25 -5.47 0.17
CA ASP A 281 6.09 -4.65 1.38
C ASP A 281 5.82 -3.15 1.15
N PHE A 282 4.60 -2.85 0.70
CA PHE A 282 4.12 -1.50 0.42
C PHE A 282 3.50 -0.79 1.65
N GLY A 283 3.67 -1.33 2.86
CA GLY A 283 3.04 -0.80 4.07
C GLY A 283 3.45 0.65 4.40
N LEU A 284 4.64 1.06 3.95
CA LEU A 284 5.16 2.42 4.11
C LEU A 284 5.03 3.29 2.86
N SER A 285 4.45 2.74 1.78
CA SER A 285 4.38 3.40 0.49
C SER A 285 3.41 4.58 0.50
N LYS A 286 3.69 5.52 -0.40
CA LYS A 286 3.03 6.82 -0.46
C LYS A 286 2.59 7.13 -1.88
N LEU A 287 1.31 7.49 -2.02
CA LEU A 287 0.72 7.94 -3.27
C LEU A 287 0.80 9.46 -3.37
N LYS A 288 1.25 9.97 -4.51
CA LYS A 288 1.22 11.41 -4.81
C LYS A 288 0.53 11.63 -6.16
N SER A 289 -0.57 12.39 -6.13
CA SER A 289 -1.29 12.77 -7.35
C SER A 289 -0.41 13.70 -8.21
N ARG A 290 -0.24 13.35 -9.49
CA ARG A 290 0.54 14.16 -10.45
C ARG A 290 -0.06 15.56 -10.67
N ASN A 291 -1.37 15.72 -10.45
CA ASN A 291 -2.09 16.97 -10.68
C ASN A 291 -2.04 17.95 -9.49
N ASN A 292 -1.55 17.52 -8.32
CA ASN A 292 -1.52 18.32 -7.09
C ASN A 292 -0.10 18.39 -6.50
N LEU A 293 0.81 19.06 -7.22
CA LEU A 293 2.22 19.21 -6.81
C LEU A 293 2.42 20.09 -5.56
N ASN A 294 1.42 20.87 -5.15
CA ASN A 294 1.54 21.88 -4.09
C ASN A 294 1.25 21.37 -2.67
N ASN A 295 0.76 20.14 -2.48
CA ASN A 295 0.54 19.56 -1.15
C ASN A 295 1.78 18.82 -0.64
N ASN A 296 2.88 19.54 -0.41
CA ASN A 296 4.10 18.96 0.17
C ASN A 296 3.97 18.63 1.67
N SER A 297 2.81 18.87 2.28
CA SER A 297 2.54 18.70 3.71
C SER A 297 2.09 17.29 4.13
N GLU A 298 2.01 16.31 3.22
CA GLU A 298 1.36 15.01 3.52
C GLU A 298 2.26 13.95 4.16
N PHE A 299 3.57 14.18 4.27
CA PHE A 299 4.49 13.19 4.85
C PHE A 299 4.82 13.52 6.31
N SER A 300 3.82 13.39 7.19
CA SER A 300 3.90 13.78 8.60
C SER A 300 4.80 12.90 9.49
N MET A 301 5.22 11.72 9.01
CA MET A 301 6.12 10.83 9.74
C MET A 301 7.22 10.27 8.82
N ILE A 302 8.46 10.43 9.28
CA ILE A 302 9.64 9.76 8.73
C ILE A 302 9.53 8.28 9.07
N ARG A 303 9.51 7.43 8.04
CA ARG A 303 9.45 5.96 8.16
C ARG A 303 10.34 5.33 7.09
N GLY A 304 11.06 4.27 7.43
CA GLY A 304 12.00 3.58 6.56
C GLY A 304 13.08 2.84 7.37
N THR A 305 13.91 2.05 6.69
CA THR A 305 14.96 1.26 7.34
C THR A 305 16.29 2.02 7.38
N ARG A 306 16.84 2.21 8.60
CA ARG A 306 18.17 2.83 8.82
C ARG A 306 19.24 2.12 7.99
N GLY A 307 20.20 2.87 7.44
CA GLY A 307 21.21 2.38 6.49
C GLY A 307 20.81 2.52 5.03
N TYR A 308 19.52 2.47 4.69
CA TYR A 308 19.03 2.62 3.30
C TYR A 308 18.34 3.95 3.02
N MET A 309 17.97 4.69 4.07
CA MET A 309 17.27 5.97 3.93
C MET A 309 18.16 7.05 3.32
N ALA A 310 17.61 7.79 2.35
CA ALA A 310 18.25 8.96 1.77
C ALA A 310 18.45 10.09 2.79
N PRO A 311 19.51 10.92 2.67
CA PRO A 311 19.78 12.01 3.59
C PRO A 311 18.59 12.97 3.77
N GLU A 312 17.98 13.40 2.67
CA GLU A 312 16.84 14.31 2.69
C GLU A 312 15.64 13.72 3.45
N TRP A 313 15.49 12.40 3.44
CA TRP A 313 14.40 11.74 4.15
C TRP A 313 14.64 11.68 5.65
N ILE A 314 15.89 11.47 6.06
CA ILE A 314 16.32 11.49 7.46
C ILE A 314 16.18 12.90 8.05
N PHE A 315 16.51 13.94 7.28
CA PHE A 315 16.42 15.33 7.71
C PHE A 315 15.01 15.94 7.58
N ASN A 316 13.99 15.12 7.31
CA ASN A 316 12.60 15.57 7.14
C ASN A 316 12.42 16.65 6.06
N LEU A 317 13.25 16.62 5.03
CA LEU A 317 13.15 17.52 3.88
C LEU A 317 12.14 16.97 2.85
N PRO A 318 11.63 17.81 1.93
CA PRO A 318 10.71 17.35 0.90
C PRO A 318 11.32 16.24 0.03
N ILE A 319 10.64 15.09 0.03
CA ILE A 319 11.06 13.90 -0.72
C ILE A 319 10.42 13.83 -2.11
N THR A 320 11.09 13.06 -2.97
CA THR A 320 10.68 12.71 -4.34
C THR A 320 10.97 11.22 -4.56
N SER A 321 10.74 10.68 -5.75
CA SER A 321 11.17 9.32 -6.13
C SER A 321 12.66 9.05 -5.89
N LYS A 322 13.49 10.09 -5.81
CA LYS A 322 14.93 10.00 -5.56
C LYS A 322 15.30 9.37 -4.21
N VAL A 323 14.37 9.26 -3.26
CA VAL A 323 14.62 8.53 -2.01
C VAL A 323 14.72 7.02 -2.24
N ASP A 324 13.86 6.48 -3.12
CA ASP A 324 13.90 5.07 -3.51
C ASP A 324 15.12 4.79 -4.39
N VAL A 325 15.52 5.74 -5.24
CA VAL A 325 16.77 5.66 -6.04
C VAL A 325 17.98 5.50 -5.13
N TYR A 326 18.08 6.31 -4.08
CA TYR A 326 19.16 6.20 -3.09
C TYR A 326 19.15 4.84 -2.40
N SER A 327 17.99 4.40 -1.90
CA SER A 327 17.86 3.10 -1.24
C SER A 327 18.22 1.94 -2.17
N TYR A 328 17.83 2.01 -3.45
CA TYR A 328 18.23 1.06 -4.49
C TYR A 328 19.76 1.03 -4.69
N GLY A 329 20.41 2.19 -4.76
CA GLY A 329 21.87 2.26 -4.85
C GLY A 329 22.58 1.59 -3.67
N VAL A 330 22.06 1.73 -2.45
CA VAL A 330 22.59 1.02 -1.27
C VAL A 330 22.42 -0.50 -1.41
N VAL A 331 21.26 -0.97 -1.89
CA VAL A 331 21.03 -2.40 -2.18
C VAL A 331 22.04 -2.93 -3.19
N LEU A 332 22.33 -2.17 -4.26
CA LEU A 332 23.34 -2.55 -5.24
C LEU A 332 24.74 -2.68 -4.61
N LEU A 333 25.14 -1.72 -3.77
CA LEU A 333 26.42 -1.80 -3.07
C LEU A 333 26.52 -3.01 -2.15
N GLU A 334 25.44 -3.35 -1.44
CA GLU A 334 25.39 -4.56 -0.61
C GLU A 334 25.49 -5.83 -1.45
N MET A 335 24.80 -5.88 -2.59
CA MET A 335 24.90 -6.98 -3.55
C MET A 335 26.30 -7.11 -4.17
N ILE A 336 26.99 -6.01 -4.47
CA ILE A 336 28.34 -6.05 -5.03
C ILE A 336 29.34 -6.51 -3.97
N THR A 337 29.22 -5.99 -2.75
CA THR A 337 30.26 -6.15 -1.72
C THR A 337 30.05 -7.32 -0.78
N GLY A 338 28.82 -7.85 -0.72
CA GLY A 338 28.41 -8.83 0.29
C GLY A 338 28.37 -8.26 1.71
N LYS A 339 28.51 -6.94 1.89
CA LYS A 339 28.61 -6.29 3.20
C LYS A 339 27.34 -5.50 3.51
N SER A 340 26.75 -5.78 4.67
CA SER A 340 25.55 -5.07 5.11
C SER A 340 25.88 -3.64 5.57
N PRO A 341 25.11 -2.62 5.13
CA PRO A 341 25.37 -1.22 5.49
C PRO A 341 25.20 -0.94 7.00
N THR A 342 24.49 -1.79 7.73
CA THR A 342 24.21 -1.64 9.17
C THR A 342 25.20 -2.36 10.09
N MET A 343 25.98 -3.32 9.58
CA MET A 343 26.83 -4.22 10.38
C MET A 343 28.35 -4.07 10.14
N MET A 344 28.79 -3.05 9.38
CA MET A 344 30.22 -2.80 9.18
C MET A 344 30.93 -2.37 10.49
N ASN A 345 31.59 -3.33 11.14
CA ASN A 345 32.61 -3.12 12.15
C ASN A 345 33.98 -3.08 11.46
N ILE A 346 34.53 -1.89 11.24
CA ILE A 346 35.96 -1.76 10.95
C ILE A 346 36.65 -1.57 12.30
N GLU A 347 37.63 -2.42 12.59
CA GLU A 347 38.55 -2.20 13.70
C GLU A 347 39.34 -0.90 13.45
N GLY A 348 39.09 0.12 14.28
CA GLY A 348 39.85 1.37 14.28
C GLY A 348 39.05 2.60 13.85
N ASP A 349 38.28 3.18 14.77
CA ASP A 349 38.53 4.50 15.35
C ASP A 349 37.41 4.84 16.35
N GLY A 350 37.81 5.35 17.51
CA GLY A 350 36.94 5.58 18.68
C GLY A 350 36.13 6.87 18.58
N GLY A 351 35.28 7.00 17.56
CA GLY A 351 34.42 8.17 17.37
C GLY A 351 32.98 7.79 17.00
N GLU A 352 32.01 8.26 17.79
CA GLU A 352 30.58 8.28 17.45
C GLU A 352 30.34 9.16 16.21
N VAL A 353 30.60 8.63 15.01
CA VAL A 353 30.18 9.26 13.75
C VAL A 353 29.15 8.37 13.07
N ALA A 354 28.03 9.02 12.76
CA ALA A 354 26.71 8.48 12.47
C ALA A 354 26.70 7.28 11.49
N TYR A 355 25.87 6.29 11.82
CA TYR A 355 25.69 4.98 11.21
C TYR A 355 25.20 4.95 9.75
N ASN A 356 25.12 6.08 9.04
CA ASN A 356 24.65 6.13 7.65
C ASN A 356 25.81 6.56 6.75
N GLY A 357 26.30 5.63 5.91
CA GLY A 357 27.25 5.96 4.84
C GLY A 357 28.61 5.28 4.90
N ARG A 358 28.93 4.45 5.91
CA ARG A 358 30.25 3.77 5.99
C ARG A 358 30.57 2.92 4.76
N LEU A 359 29.60 2.13 4.29
CA LEU A 359 29.74 1.33 3.06
C LEU A 359 29.99 2.24 1.84
N ILE A 360 29.21 3.31 1.70
CA ILE A 360 29.30 4.25 0.58
C ILE A 360 30.67 4.95 0.59
N THR A 361 31.10 5.46 1.75
CA THR A 361 32.40 6.11 1.93
C THR A 361 33.54 5.16 1.59
N TRP A 362 33.51 3.93 2.11
CA TRP A 362 34.53 2.93 1.82
C TRP A 362 34.62 2.60 0.31
N VAL A 363 33.49 2.42 -0.37
CA VAL A 363 33.48 2.21 -1.83
C VAL A 363 34.02 3.43 -2.59
N ARG A 364 33.64 4.65 -2.17
CA ARG A 364 34.15 5.89 -2.76
C ARG A 364 35.67 6.03 -2.58
N GLU A 365 36.21 5.67 -1.42
CA GLU A 365 37.66 5.66 -1.16
C GLU A 365 38.39 4.67 -2.07
N LYS A 366 37.85 3.45 -2.23
CA LYS A 366 38.38 2.44 -3.16
C LYS A 366 38.39 2.91 -4.61
N LYS A 367 37.35 3.61 -5.05
CA LYS A 367 37.33 4.22 -6.39
C LYS A 367 38.36 5.35 -6.55
N ARG A 368 38.60 6.14 -5.49
CA ARG A 368 39.52 7.30 -5.51
C ARG A 368 40.99 6.92 -5.42
N SER A 369 41.34 5.73 -4.94
CA SER A 369 42.73 5.26 -4.89
C SER A 369 43.33 4.97 -6.27
N SER A 370 42.57 5.19 -7.36
CA SER A 370 43.01 5.09 -8.77
C SER A 370 43.62 3.74 -9.15
N SER A 371 43.23 2.67 -8.45
CA SER A 371 43.50 1.30 -8.87
C SER A 371 42.64 0.98 -10.09
N THR A 372 43.25 0.48 -11.17
CA THR A 372 42.53 -0.03 -12.35
C THR A 372 41.55 -1.15 -11.99
N TYR A 373 41.73 -1.77 -10.81
CA TYR A 373 41.01 -2.96 -10.33
C TYR A 373 40.18 -2.69 -9.07
N TRP A 374 39.70 -1.45 -8.88
CA TRP A 374 38.97 -1.06 -7.67
C TRP A 374 37.64 -1.82 -7.48
N VAL A 375 37.03 -2.30 -8.56
CA VAL A 375 35.79 -3.07 -8.53
C VAL A 375 36.06 -4.45 -7.91
N GLU A 376 37.13 -5.10 -8.32
CA GLU A 376 37.59 -6.39 -7.80
C GLU A 376 37.94 -6.31 -6.32
N GLU A 377 38.50 -5.18 -5.87
CA GLU A 377 38.81 -4.94 -4.46
C GLU A 377 37.56 -4.84 -3.57
N ILE A 378 36.42 -4.42 -4.13
CA ILE A 378 35.18 -4.27 -3.37
C ILE A 378 34.26 -5.48 -3.47
N MET A 379 34.39 -6.27 -4.54
CA MET A 379 33.53 -7.39 -4.85
C MET A 379 33.55 -8.46 -3.76
N ASP A 380 32.37 -9.05 -3.54
CA ASP A 380 32.22 -10.26 -2.75
C ASP A 380 33.12 -11.37 -3.32
N PRO A 381 34.04 -11.94 -2.52
CA PRO A 381 34.92 -13.02 -2.96
C PRO A 381 34.18 -14.21 -3.58
N SER A 382 32.91 -14.43 -3.19
CA SER A 382 32.10 -15.52 -3.75
C SER A 382 31.74 -15.32 -5.23
N MET A 383 31.88 -14.10 -5.77
CA MET A 383 31.50 -13.74 -7.14
C MET A 383 32.68 -13.64 -8.10
N VAL A 384 33.92 -13.72 -7.63
CA VAL A 384 35.12 -13.37 -8.42
C VAL A 384 35.34 -14.31 -9.61
N ASN A 385 34.93 -15.58 -9.51
CA ASN A 385 35.13 -16.56 -10.58
C ASN A 385 34.08 -16.37 -11.70
N ASN A 386 34.54 -16.31 -12.96
CA ASN A 386 33.71 -16.16 -14.17
C ASN A 386 32.86 -14.88 -14.21
N CYS A 387 33.29 -13.81 -13.53
CA CYS A 387 32.58 -12.55 -13.50
C CYS A 387 32.87 -11.68 -14.72
N ASP A 388 31.82 -11.10 -15.31
CA ASP A 388 31.95 -10.03 -16.29
C ASP A 388 32.26 -8.71 -15.56
N LEU A 389 33.55 -8.39 -15.48
CA LEU A 389 34.04 -7.19 -14.78
C LEU A 389 33.52 -5.89 -15.42
N SER A 390 33.24 -5.88 -16.72
CA SER A 390 32.67 -4.71 -17.40
C SER A 390 31.26 -4.42 -16.88
N LYS A 391 30.42 -5.47 -16.82
CA LYS A 391 29.08 -5.36 -16.22
C LYS A 391 29.12 -4.97 -14.74
N MET A 392 30.07 -5.52 -13.98
CA MET A 392 30.22 -5.16 -12.57
C MET A 392 30.69 -3.71 -12.38
N GLU A 393 31.55 -3.19 -13.25
CA GLU A 393 31.96 -1.79 -13.23
C GLU A 393 30.77 -0.87 -13.52
N VAL A 394 29.94 -1.21 -14.52
CA VAL A 394 28.69 -0.48 -14.80
C VAL A 394 27.77 -0.51 -13.58
N LEU A 395 27.57 -1.68 -12.97
CA LEU A 395 26.72 -1.83 -11.80
C LEU A 395 27.23 -1.01 -10.61
N ALA A 396 28.54 -1.02 -10.35
CA ALA A 396 29.17 -0.24 -9.28
C ALA A 396 29.10 1.27 -9.53
N ARG A 397 29.25 1.71 -10.80
CA ARG A 397 29.07 3.12 -11.18
C ARG A 397 27.63 3.56 -10.97
N VAL A 398 26.67 2.81 -11.48
CA VAL A 398 25.23 3.09 -11.31
C VAL A 398 24.86 3.15 -9.83
N ALA A 399 25.38 2.23 -9.01
CA ALA A 399 25.16 2.23 -7.58
C ALA A 399 25.66 3.53 -6.92
N LEU A 400 26.85 4.00 -7.31
CA LEU A 400 27.42 5.27 -6.82
C LEU A 400 26.62 6.49 -7.26
N ASP A 401 26.19 6.54 -8.52
CA ASP A 401 25.36 7.63 -9.05
C ASP A 401 23.99 7.69 -8.35
N CYS A 402 23.44 6.53 -7.95
CA CYS A 402 22.19 6.43 -7.20
C CYS A 402 22.32 6.94 -5.75
N VAL A 403 23.48 6.78 -5.10
CA VAL A 403 23.69 7.17 -3.69
C VAL A 403 24.31 8.56 -3.51
N GLU A 404 24.26 9.40 -4.55
CA GLU A 404 24.72 10.77 -4.46
C GLU A 404 23.99 11.57 -3.37
N GLU A 405 24.70 12.48 -2.70
CA GLU A 405 24.13 13.24 -1.58
C GLU A 405 23.04 14.19 -2.07
N ASP A 406 23.32 14.90 -3.17
CA ASP A 406 22.34 15.72 -3.85
C ASP A 406 21.35 14.82 -4.62
N LYS A 407 20.07 14.92 -4.25
CA LYS A 407 19.00 14.13 -4.87
C LYS A 407 18.75 14.50 -6.34
N ASP A 408 19.09 15.73 -6.74
CA ASP A 408 18.77 16.23 -8.07
C ASP A 408 19.72 15.67 -9.13
N ILE A 409 20.95 15.31 -8.75
CA ILE A 409 21.93 14.66 -9.64
C ILE A 409 21.75 13.14 -9.77
N ARG A 410 21.05 12.50 -8.83
CA ARG A 410 20.74 11.06 -8.92
C ARG A 410 19.94 10.77 -10.20
N PRO A 411 20.21 9.67 -10.93
CA PRO A 411 19.46 9.31 -12.12
C PRO A 411 17.98 9.01 -11.79
N THR A 412 17.12 9.06 -12.81
CA THR A 412 15.77 8.45 -12.71
C THR A 412 15.87 6.94 -12.83
N MET A 413 14.83 6.21 -12.43
CA MET A 413 14.87 4.75 -12.50
C MET A 413 14.82 4.24 -13.94
N SER A 414 14.15 4.94 -14.86
CA SER A 414 14.26 4.61 -16.29
C SER A 414 15.68 4.81 -16.83
N GLN A 415 16.37 5.88 -16.42
CA GLN A 415 17.79 6.06 -16.79
C GLN A 415 18.68 4.94 -16.21
N VAL A 416 18.40 4.51 -14.98
CA VAL A 416 19.08 3.35 -14.37
C VAL A 416 18.86 2.08 -15.21
N VAL A 417 17.61 1.81 -15.61
CA VAL A 417 17.29 0.67 -16.49
C VAL A 417 18.06 0.75 -17.80
N GLU A 418 18.08 1.92 -18.45
CA GLU A 418 18.83 2.13 -19.70
C GLU A 418 20.34 1.88 -19.53
N MET A 419 20.95 2.41 -18.46
CA MET A 419 22.37 2.23 -18.16
C MET A 419 22.75 0.76 -17.92
N LEU A 420 21.87 -0.02 -17.27
CA LEU A 420 22.10 -1.44 -17.03
C LEU A 420 21.83 -2.30 -18.28
N GLN A 421 20.85 -1.93 -19.12
CA GLN A 421 20.53 -2.66 -20.35
C GLN A 421 21.49 -2.37 -21.50
N SER A 422 22.05 -1.16 -21.61
CA SER A 422 23.00 -0.85 -22.67
C SER A 422 24.20 -1.78 -22.67
N CYS A 423 24.58 -2.31 -21.50
CA CYS A 423 25.66 -3.28 -21.35
C CYS A 423 25.31 -4.70 -21.83
N GLU A 424 24.04 -5.02 -22.11
CA GLU A 424 23.64 -6.32 -22.70
C GLU A 424 23.85 -6.37 -24.22
N ARG A 425 23.77 -5.22 -24.91
CA ARG A 425 23.81 -5.14 -26.38
C ARG A 425 25.21 -5.12 -26.99
N ASP A 426 26.25 -4.93 -26.18
CA ASP A 426 27.64 -4.89 -26.65
C ASP A 426 28.30 -6.29 -26.69
N VAL A 427 27.54 -7.36 -26.42
CA VAL A 427 28.04 -8.75 -26.31
C VAL A 427 27.34 -9.74 -27.28
N GLU A 428 26.40 -9.26 -28.11
CA GLU A 428 25.87 -9.97 -29.30
C GLU A 428 26.53 -9.43 -30.58
#